data_AF-A0A3R7JFQ1-F1
#
_entry.id   AF-A0A3R7JFQ1-F1
#
_cell.length_a   1.000
_cell.length_b   1.000
_cell.length_c   1.000
_cell.angle_alpha   90.00
_cell.angle_beta   90.00
_cell.angle_gamma   90.00
#
_symmetry.space_group_name_H-M   'P 1'
#
loop_
_entity.id
_entity.type
_entity.pdbx_description
1 polymer ?
#
loop_
_entity_poly.entity_id
_entity_poly.type
_entity_poly.pdbx_seq_one_letter_code
_entity_poly.pdbx_strand_id
1 'polypeptide(L)'
;MMDFSSPVLPVAALGLLLVVLSPSVIKWARTNRCSLLQSLRLQKQTTSEIVSLRIYPIKSCRGFEITKTNLRLQGLDLDRQWMFVDAKTHEFLTIRQIPQMTLINTALSEDGNSLLLSITGSDEKIQIPARPDPAWLAAHTTLSQVKIWDTVTDGHVYGDAVNAPFCRFLNRDVCLVYKGPTPRILQGNGDPRLLGREQSTNFPDVHPVLIASEASLAELNQRLLRNGAEPITVERFRANIIIRGSVPWAEDSWKTVRISSERGQELDFDVVARCARCQVPNVDPDTGEKHKREPWDTLMSYRRVDEGIKYKPCFGMLSAPRNEGVVEVGMKFEVLEETMQHRYIKGF
;
A
#
# COMPACT_ATOMS: atom_id res chain seq x y z
N MET A 1 6.16 1.20 80.17
CA MET A 1 7.54 1.02 79.69
C MET A 1 7.80 -0.48 79.74
N MET A 2 7.86 -1.13 78.56
CA MET A 2 8.44 -2.44 78.18
C MET A 2 8.26 -3.63 79.15
N ASP A 3 7.43 -4.64 78.85
CA ASP A 3 7.58 -5.78 77.91
C ASP A 3 8.39 -6.97 78.50
N PHE A 4 8.20 -8.17 77.92
CA PHE A 4 8.66 -9.53 78.32
C PHE A 4 7.70 -10.27 79.29
N SER A 5 7.19 -11.48 79.05
CA SER A 5 7.64 -12.59 78.18
C SER A 5 6.46 -13.55 77.94
N SER A 6 6.29 -14.05 76.72
CA SER A 6 5.37 -15.16 76.39
C SER A 6 6.00 -16.52 76.71
N PRO A 7 5.23 -17.54 77.14
CA PRO A 7 5.71 -18.91 77.13
C PRO A 7 5.43 -19.57 75.77
N VAL A 8 6.50 -20.20 75.30
CA VAL A 8 6.66 -21.13 74.18
C VAL A 8 5.52 -22.16 74.07
N LEU A 9 4.92 -22.28 72.88
CA LEU A 9 4.18 -23.47 72.43
C LEU A 9 5.04 -24.20 71.38
N PRO A 10 5.02 -25.55 71.35
CA PRO A 10 6.04 -26.34 70.66
C PRO A 10 5.80 -26.46 69.16
N VAL A 11 6.91 -26.69 68.47
CA VAL A 11 7.05 -27.11 67.07
C VAL A 11 6.15 -28.30 66.75
N ALA A 12 5.17 -28.10 65.87
CA ALA A 12 4.59 -29.15 65.04
C ALA A 12 4.90 -28.80 63.58
N ALA A 13 5.97 -29.40 63.09
CA ALA A 13 6.54 -29.18 61.78
C ALA A 13 5.70 -29.82 60.64
N LEU A 14 5.68 -29.11 59.51
CA LEU A 14 5.43 -29.57 58.15
C LEU A 14 4.17 -30.42 57.89
N GLY A 15 3.03 -29.74 57.76
CA GLY A 15 1.98 -30.16 56.85
C GLY A 15 2.37 -29.80 55.41
N LEU A 16 2.87 -30.78 54.65
CA LEU A 16 3.04 -30.70 53.20
C LEU A 16 1.67 -30.40 52.56
N LEU A 17 1.40 -29.13 52.27
CA LEU A 17 0.33 -28.73 51.36
C LEU A 17 0.81 -29.04 49.94
N LEU A 18 0.76 -30.32 49.58
CA LEU A 18 0.64 -30.74 48.19
C LEU A 18 -0.68 -30.15 47.70
N VAL A 19 -0.60 -28.96 47.11
CA VAL A 19 -1.68 -28.43 46.28
C VAL A 19 -1.79 -29.39 45.10
N VAL A 20 -2.61 -30.42 45.28
CA VAL A 20 -3.13 -31.22 44.18
C VAL A 20 -4.04 -30.27 43.41
N LEU A 21 -3.42 -29.47 42.53
CA LEU A 21 -4.15 -28.70 41.54
C LEU A 21 -4.99 -29.73 40.79
N SER A 22 -6.32 -29.61 40.88
CA SER A 22 -7.19 -30.53 40.18
C SER A 22 -6.79 -30.57 38.70
N PRO A 23 -6.99 -31.69 37.99
CA PRO A 23 -6.71 -31.76 36.56
C PRO A 23 -7.35 -30.60 35.80
N SER A 24 -8.49 -30.09 36.27
CA SER A 24 -9.18 -28.91 35.76
C SER A 24 -8.40 -27.60 35.97
N VAL A 25 -7.74 -27.39 37.12
CA VAL A 25 -6.92 -26.20 37.39
C VAL A 25 -5.59 -26.26 36.63
N ILE A 26 -4.96 -27.43 36.49
CA ILE A 26 -3.76 -27.59 35.65
C ILE A 26 -4.13 -27.40 34.18
N LYS A 27 -5.28 -27.91 33.74
CA LYS A 27 -5.80 -27.73 32.37
C LYS A 27 -6.13 -26.25 32.13
N TRP A 28 -6.84 -25.58 33.03
CA TRP A 28 -7.12 -24.14 32.98
C TRP A 28 -5.84 -23.29 32.96
N ALA A 29 -4.87 -23.61 33.82
CA ALA A 29 -3.58 -22.91 33.85
C ALA A 29 -2.73 -23.17 32.59
N ARG A 30 -2.84 -24.36 31.95
CA ARG A 30 -2.21 -24.65 30.65
C ARG A 30 -2.92 -23.92 29.50
N THR A 31 -4.25 -23.88 29.50
CA THR A 31 -5.04 -23.14 28.50
C THR A 31 -4.81 -21.63 28.60
N ASN A 32 -4.71 -21.08 29.81
CA ASN A 32 -4.51 -19.64 30.05
C ASN A 32 -3.05 -19.19 30.05
N ARG A 33 -2.07 -20.05 30.37
CA ARG A 33 -0.66 -19.73 30.06
C ARG A 33 -0.44 -19.65 28.55
N CYS A 34 -1.17 -20.44 27.75
CA CYS A 34 -1.18 -20.30 26.30
C CYS A 34 -1.80 -18.97 25.86
N SER A 35 -2.94 -18.54 26.42
CA SER A 35 -3.59 -17.28 26.01
C SER A 35 -2.81 -16.02 26.42
N LEU A 36 -2.17 -16.01 27.60
CA LEU A 36 -1.33 -14.90 28.05
C LEU A 36 0.01 -14.85 27.32
N LEU A 37 0.64 -16.00 27.03
CA LEU A 37 1.84 -16.04 26.20
C LEU A 37 1.51 -15.75 24.73
N GLN A 38 0.33 -16.11 24.24
CA GLN A 38 -0.15 -15.78 22.91
C GLN A 38 -0.54 -14.30 22.81
N SER A 39 -1.17 -13.72 23.83
CA SER A 39 -1.44 -12.28 23.88
C SER A 39 -0.15 -11.48 23.97
N LEU A 40 0.83 -11.89 24.79
CA LEU A 40 2.16 -11.26 24.85
C LEU A 40 2.96 -11.45 23.55
N ARG A 41 2.78 -12.58 22.84
CA ARG A 41 3.43 -12.85 21.55
C ARG A 41 2.77 -12.10 20.39
N LEU A 42 1.45 -11.91 20.43
CA LEU A 42 0.69 -11.03 19.54
C LEU A 42 1.06 -9.57 19.80
N GLN A 43 1.16 -9.14 21.06
CA GLN A 43 1.55 -7.78 21.45
C GLN A 43 2.99 -7.43 21.04
N LYS A 44 3.86 -8.43 20.84
CA LYS A 44 5.21 -8.25 20.29
C LYS A 44 5.25 -8.23 18.74
N GLN A 45 4.16 -8.61 18.07
CA GLN A 45 3.99 -8.63 16.62
C GLN A 45 3.14 -7.47 16.08
N THR A 46 2.44 -6.72 16.92
CA THR A 46 1.54 -5.64 16.52
C THR A 46 2.25 -4.34 16.13
N THR A 47 3.56 -4.23 16.32
CA THR A 47 4.31 -3.00 16.04
C THR A 47 5.46 -3.23 15.07
N SER A 48 5.58 -2.32 14.11
CA SER A 48 6.60 -2.27 13.05
C SER A 48 6.96 -0.80 12.80
N GLU A 49 7.75 -0.52 11.78
CA GLU A 49 8.03 0.82 11.27
C GLU A 49 7.87 0.90 9.76
N ILE A 50 7.70 2.12 9.25
CA ILE A 50 7.78 2.43 7.83
C ILE A 50 9.25 2.44 7.41
N VAL A 51 9.62 1.63 6.41
CA VAL A 51 11.00 1.55 5.90
C VAL A 51 11.18 2.23 4.55
N SER A 52 10.10 2.40 3.78
CA SER A 52 10.14 3.12 2.50
C SER A 52 8.76 3.71 2.19
N LEU A 53 8.77 4.90 1.60
CA LEU A 53 7.59 5.54 1.02
C LEU A 53 7.84 5.77 -0.47
N ARG A 54 6.83 5.46 -1.28
CA ARG A 54 6.90 5.62 -2.73
C ARG A 54 5.66 6.33 -3.25
N ILE A 55 5.88 7.23 -4.20
CA ILE A 55 4.82 7.87 -4.96
C ILE A 55 4.99 7.58 -6.45
N TYR A 56 3.86 7.45 -7.14
CA TYR A 56 3.81 7.21 -8.58
C TYR A 56 2.94 8.29 -9.20
N PRO A 57 3.50 9.48 -9.50
CA PRO A 57 2.70 10.64 -9.88
C PRO A 57 1.82 10.40 -11.09
N ILE A 58 2.38 9.74 -12.10
CA ILE A 58 1.65 9.34 -13.30
C ILE A 58 1.30 7.86 -13.19
N LYS A 59 0.01 7.54 -13.35
CA LYS A 59 -0.48 6.17 -13.46
C LYS A 59 0.37 5.41 -14.48
N SER A 60 0.81 4.21 -14.11
CA SER A 60 1.57 3.30 -14.98
C SER A 60 2.99 3.75 -15.33
N CYS A 61 3.46 4.91 -14.89
CA CYS A 61 4.86 5.33 -15.08
C CYS A 61 5.71 4.97 -13.85
N ARG A 62 7.02 5.21 -13.95
CA ARG A 62 7.94 4.97 -12.84
C ARG A 62 7.60 5.88 -11.66
N GLY A 63 7.75 5.35 -10.46
CA GLY A 63 7.65 6.14 -9.23
C GLY A 63 9.04 6.45 -8.68
N PHE A 64 9.08 7.15 -7.56
CA PHE A 64 10.31 7.40 -6.82
C PHE A 64 10.07 7.30 -5.32
N GLU A 65 11.17 7.13 -4.58
CA GLU A 65 11.15 7.12 -3.13
C GLU A 65 11.19 8.52 -2.56
N ILE A 66 10.51 8.69 -1.45
CA ILE A 66 10.48 9.91 -0.66
C ILE A 66 10.64 9.55 0.82
N THR A 67 11.14 10.47 1.61
CA THR A 67 11.29 10.26 3.07
C THR A 67 10.11 10.81 3.86
N LYS A 68 9.35 11.74 3.26
CA LYS A 68 8.26 12.48 3.89
C LYS A 68 7.23 12.91 2.87
N THR A 69 5.94 12.86 3.23
CA THR A 69 4.84 13.42 2.43
C THR A 69 3.62 13.74 3.28
N ASN A 70 2.64 14.40 2.67
CA ASN A 70 1.31 14.54 3.24
C ASN A 70 0.43 13.37 2.77
N LEU A 71 -0.17 12.66 3.72
CA LEU A 71 -1.30 11.79 3.50
C LEU A 71 -2.58 12.62 3.37
N ARG A 72 -3.29 12.42 2.27
CA ARG A 72 -4.63 12.92 2.02
C ARG A 72 -5.63 11.78 2.05
N LEU A 73 -6.92 12.09 2.12
CA LEU A 73 -7.97 11.08 2.01
C LEU A 73 -7.91 10.33 0.66
N GLN A 74 -7.41 10.97 -0.40
CA GLN A 74 -7.26 10.38 -1.75
C GLN A 74 -5.98 9.57 -1.95
N GLY A 75 -5.03 9.62 -1.02
CA GLY A 75 -3.75 8.91 -1.08
C GLY A 75 -2.58 9.76 -0.59
N LEU A 76 -1.35 9.32 -0.87
CA LEU A 76 -0.18 10.16 -0.65
C LEU A 76 -0.20 11.34 -1.63
N ASP A 77 0.31 12.51 -1.20
CA ASP A 77 0.43 13.67 -2.08
C ASP A 77 1.13 13.31 -3.39
N LEU A 78 0.64 13.88 -4.50
CA LEU A 78 1.03 13.60 -5.88
C LEU A 78 0.72 12.20 -6.42
N ASP A 79 0.36 11.22 -5.60
CA ASP A 79 0.20 9.84 -6.05
C ASP A 79 -0.97 9.68 -7.05
N ARG A 80 -0.64 9.22 -8.26
CA ARG A 80 -1.54 9.03 -9.41
C ARG A 80 -2.45 10.24 -9.66
N GLN A 81 -1.92 11.45 -9.50
CA GLN A 81 -2.59 12.69 -9.89
C GLN A 81 -2.67 12.86 -11.40
N TRP A 82 -1.80 12.17 -12.15
CA TRP A 82 -1.82 12.14 -13.60
C TRP A 82 -2.07 10.74 -14.15
N MET A 83 -2.54 10.67 -15.39
CA MET A 83 -2.51 9.45 -16.21
C MET A 83 -2.32 9.81 -17.68
N PHE A 84 -1.84 8.85 -18.46
CA PHE A 84 -1.92 8.93 -19.92
C PHE A 84 -3.24 8.35 -20.40
N VAL A 85 -3.81 8.98 -21.42
CA VAL A 85 -4.97 8.49 -22.18
C VAL A 85 -4.64 8.41 -23.66
N ASP A 86 -5.40 7.60 -24.39
CA ASP A 86 -5.43 7.66 -25.85
C ASP A 86 -5.97 9.04 -26.30
N ALA A 87 -5.30 9.68 -27.25
CA ALA A 87 -5.64 11.04 -27.67
C ALA A 87 -7.02 11.16 -28.35
N LYS A 88 -7.56 10.07 -28.91
CA LYS A 88 -8.85 10.08 -29.63
C LYS A 88 -9.99 9.64 -28.72
N THR A 89 -9.80 8.56 -27.97
CA THR A 89 -10.88 7.98 -27.17
C THR A 89 -10.92 8.51 -25.73
N HIS A 90 -9.84 9.15 -25.28
CA HIS A 90 -9.63 9.55 -23.89
C HIS A 90 -9.75 8.38 -22.88
N GLU A 91 -9.52 7.15 -23.36
CA GLU A 91 -9.42 5.98 -22.50
C GLU A 91 -8.00 5.86 -21.94
N PHE A 92 -7.92 5.60 -20.64
CA PHE A 92 -6.64 5.44 -19.92
C PHE A 92 -5.74 4.34 -20.49
N LEU A 93 -4.43 4.58 -20.40
CA LEU A 93 -3.39 3.65 -20.79
C LEU A 93 -2.66 3.06 -19.58
N THR A 94 -2.20 1.81 -19.70
CA THR A 94 -1.50 1.14 -18.62
C THR A 94 -0.31 0.29 -19.06
N ILE A 95 0.56 -0.05 -18.10
CA ILE A 95 1.64 -1.04 -18.23
C ILE A 95 1.14 -2.37 -18.83
N ARG A 96 -0.14 -2.72 -18.63
CA ARG A 96 -0.73 -3.95 -19.20
C ARG A 96 -0.74 -3.93 -20.73
N GLN A 97 -0.91 -2.75 -21.32
CA GLN A 97 -0.95 -2.51 -22.75
C GLN A 97 0.43 -2.09 -23.26
N ILE A 98 1.12 -1.23 -22.51
CA ILE A 98 2.38 -0.58 -22.91
C ILE A 98 3.40 -0.67 -21.77
N PRO A 99 4.14 -1.78 -21.64
CA PRO A 99 5.15 -1.98 -20.59
C PRO A 99 6.21 -0.87 -20.51
N GLN A 100 6.53 -0.26 -21.65
CA GLN A 100 7.50 0.84 -21.82
C GLN A 100 7.13 2.09 -21.01
N MET A 101 5.89 2.24 -20.56
CA MET A 101 5.51 3.34 -19.65
C MET A 101 6.36 3.35 -18.37
N THR A 102 6.89 2.21 -17.94
CA THR A 102 7.82 2.13 -16.80
C THR A 102 9.14 2.87 -17.01
N LEU A 103 9.51 3.16 -18.26
CA LEU A 103 10.71 3.92 -18.63
C LEU A 103 10.46 5.44 -18.67
N ILE A 104 9.22 5.87 -18.43
CA ILE A 104 8.90 7.28 -18.17
C ILE A 104 9.16 7.51 -16.68
N ASN A 105 10.28 8.17 -16.40
CA ASN A 105 10.74 8.46 -15.05
C ASN A 105 10.11 9.76 -14.56
N THR A 106 9.77 9.79 -13.27
CA THR A 106 9.25 10.99 -12.59
C THR A 106 10.16 11.35 -11.42
N ALA A 107 10.34 12.64 -11.16
CA ALA A 107 11.01 13.16 -9.98
C ALA A 107 10.41 14.53 -9.60
N LEU A 108 10.73 15.03 -8.41
CA LEU A 108 10.46 16.42 -8.04
C LEU A 108 11.71 17.27 -8.24
N SER A 109 11.50 18.55 -8.60
CA SER A 109 12.55 19.56 -8.47
C SER A 109 12.98 19.73 -7.02
N GLU A 110 14.18 20.29 -6.78
CA GLU A 110 14.72 20.48 -5.43
C GLU A 110 13.81 21.32 -4.53
N ASP A 111 13.12 22.31 -5.10
CA ASP A 111 12.13 23.15 -4.41
C ASP A 111 10.74 22.48 -4.25
N GLY A 112 10.55 21.30 -4.84
CA GLY A 112 9.30 20.54 -4.79
C GLY A 112 8.14 21.13 -5.61
N ASN A 113 8.38 22.18 -6.39
CA ASN A 113 7.34 22.91 -7.12
C ASN A 113 7.02 22.31 -8.49
N SER A 114 7.96 21.57 -9.08
CA SER A 114 7.82 20.99 -10.41
C SER A 114 7.93 19.48 -10.40
N LEU A 115 7.10 18.83 -11.20
CA LEU A 115 7.24 17.44 -11.59
C LEU A 115 8.16 17.37 -12.82
N LEU A 116 9.28 16.70 -12.65
CA LEU A 116 10.28 16.46 -13.69
C LEU A 116 10.02 15.10 -14.32
N LEU A 117 9.91 15.07 -15.64
CA LEU A 117 9.68 13.88 -16.43
C LEU A 117 10.87 13.67 -17.37
N SER A 118 11.33 12.42 -17.46
CA SER A 118 12.37 12.01 -18.40
C SER A 118 12.07 10.62 -18.93
N ILE A 119 12.72 10.25 -20.04
CA ILE A 119 12.52 8.97 -20.71
C ILE A 119 13.87 8.25 -20.76
N THR A 120 13.93 7.03 -20.22
CA THR A 120 15.17 6.22 -20.26
C THR A 120 15.63 6.02 -21.70
N GLY A 121 16.89 6.31 -21.98
CA GLY A 121 17.46 6.22 -23.33
C GLY A 121 17.13 7.40 -24.25
N SER A 122 16.66 8.52 -23.70
CA SER A 122 16.37 9.76 -24.43
C SER A 122 16.85 10.99 -23.67
N ASP A 123 17.18 12.06 -24.40
CA ASP A 123 17.53 13.38 -23.83
C ASP A 123 16.30 14.25 -23.53
N GLU A 124 15.09 13.77 -23.87
CA GLU A 124 13.83 14.46 -23.64
C GLU A 124 13.59 14.70 -22.13
N LYS A 125 13.39 15.97 -21.78
CA LYS A 125 13.07 16.40 -20.41
C LYS A 125 11.87 17.32 -20.45
N ILE A 126 10.87 16.98 -19.64
CA ILE A 126 9.63 17.75 -19.54
C ILE A 126 9.49 18.19 -18.10
N GLN A 127 9.10 19.45 -17.90
CA GLN A 127 8.85 20.03 -16.59
C GLN A 127 7.44 20.63 -16.59
N ILE A 128 6.64 20.20 -15.63
CA ILE A 128 5.29 20.74 -15.39
C ILE A 128 5.15 21.06 -13.89
N PRO A 129 4.25 21.97 -13.49
CA PRO A 129 4.03 22.21 -12.06
C PRO A 129 3.56 20.93 -11.35
N ALA A 130 4.13 20.64 -10.19
CA ALA A 130 3.71 19.50 -9.37
C ALA A 130 2.34 19.72 -8.73
N ARG A 131 1.96 20.99 -8.47
CA ARG A 131 0.67 21.36 -7.86
C ARG A 131 0.14 22.60 -8.59
N PRO A 132 -0.28 22.45 -9.86
CA PRO A 132 -0.73 23.59 -10.64
C PRO A 132 -2.00 24.18 -10.03
N ASP A 133 -2.06 25.50 -9.94
CA ASP A 133 -3.27 26.21 -9.51
C ASP A 133 -4.32 26.25 -10.64
N PRO A 134 -5.59 26.60 -10.33
CA PRO A 134 -6.65 26.65 -11.34
C PRO A 134 -6.39 27.62 -12.50
N ALA A 135 -5.69 28.74 -12.27
CA ALA A 135 -5.39 29.70 -13.32
C ALA A 135 -4.35 29.15 -14.29
N TRP A 136 -3.31 28.50 -13.76
CA TRP A 136 -2.33 27.80 -14.57
C TRP A 136 -2.97 26.69 -15.40
N LEU A 137 -3.83 25.87 -14.79
CA LEU A 137 -4.55 24.80 -15.49
C LEU A 137 -5.41 25.34 -16.63
N ALA A 138 -6.18 26.41 -16.38
CA ALA A 138 -7.03 27.02 -17.41
C ALA A 138 -6.23 27.58 -18.59
N ALA A 139 -5.00 28.06 -18.36
CA ALA A 139 -4.15 28.62 -19.41
C ALA A 139 -3.38 27.56 -20.22
N HIS A 140 -3.12 26.38 -19.66
CA HIS A 140 -2.20 25.39 -20.25
C HIS A 140 -2.84 24.03 -20.57
N THR A 141 -4.10 23.82 -20.18
CA THR A 141 -4.81 22.55 -20.35
C THR A 141 -6.25 22.78 -20.80
N THR A 142 -6.91 21.72 -21.25
CA THR A 142 -8.36 21.72 -21.52
C THR A 142 -9.05 20.75 -20.57
N LEU A 143 -10.05 21.21 -19.82
CA LEU A 143 -10.86 20.31 -19.00
C LEU A 143 -11.77 19.47 -19.91
N SER A 144 -11.66 18.15 -19.83
CA SER A 144 -12.43 17.22 -20.66
C SER A 144 -12.86 15.99 -19.87
N GLN A 145 -13.78 15.21 -20.44
CA GLN A 145 -14.13 13.89 -19.92
C GLN A 145 -13.09 12.86 -20.37
N VAL A 146 -12.70 12.02 -19.42
CA VAL A 146 -11.76 10.91 -19.61
C VAL A 146 -12.33 9.66 -18.95
N LYS A 147 -11.94 8.50 -19.47
CA LYS A 147 -12.48 7.22 -19.00
C LYS A 147 -11.38 6.37 -18.37
N ILE A 148 -11.61 6.00 -17.11
CA ILE A 148 -10.78 5.08 -16.34
C ILE A 148 -11.66 3.92 -15.88
N TRP A 149 -11.34 2.72 -16.34
CA TRP A 149 -12.18 1.54 -16.12
C TRP A 149 -13.64 1.77 -16.56
N ASP A 150 -14.57 1.48 -15.67
CA ASP A 150 -16.02 1.63 -15.77
C ASP A 150 -16.46 3.08 -15.47
N THR A 151 -15.54 3.96 -15.08
CA THR A 151 -15.82 5.33 -14.63
C THR A 151 -15.44 6.37 -15.69
N VAL A 152 -16.36 7.28 -15.96
CA VAL A 152 -16.08 8.53 -16.68
C VAL A 152 -15.90 9.64 -15.64
N THR A 153 -14.81 10.40 -15.75
CA THR A 153 -14.49 11.50 -14.84
C THR A 153 -13.86 12.65 -15.63
N ASP A 154 -13.60 13.77 -14.95
CA ASP A 154 -12.95 14.92 -15.55
C ASP A 154 -11.42 14.88 -15.39
N GLY A 155 -10.76 15.51 -16.36
CA GLY A 155 -9.32 15.64 -16.39
C GLY A 155 -8.87 16.85 -17.22
N HIS A 156 -7.82 17.50 -16.75
CA HIS A 156 -7.10 18.57 -17.44
C HIS A 156 -6.13 17.96 -18.45
N VAL A 157 -6.52 17.97 -19.72
CA VAL A 157 -5.76 17.38 -20.83
C VAL A 157 -4.69 18.37 -21.28
N TYR A 158 -3.42 17.94 -21.25
CA TYR A 158 -2.29 18.74 -21.74
C TYR A 158 -2.26 18.75 -23.26
N GLY A 159 -1.72 19.83 -23.85
CA GLY A 159 -1.55 19.98 -25.29
C GLY A 159 -0.26 19.37 -25.86
N ASP A 160 -0.08 19.54 -27.17
CA ASP A 160 1.00 18.90 -27.95
C ASP A 160 2.41 19.20 -27.45
N ALA A 161 2.65 20.40 -26.90
CA ALA A 161 3.95 20.78 -26.36
C ALA A 161 4.43 19.83 -25.25
N VAL A 162 3.51 19.31 -24.44
CA VAL A 162 3.82 18.32 -23.39
C VAL A 162 3.76 16.90 -23.94
N ASN A 163 2.83 16.61 -24.84
CA ASN A 163 2.55 15.24 -25.27
C ASN A 163 3.53 14.71 -26.34
N ALA A 164 4.09 15.58 -27.19
CA ALA A 164 4.85 15.16 -28.37
C ALA A 164 6.03 14.21 -28.06
N PRO A 165 6.85 14.41 -27.01
CA PRO A 165 7.90 13.46 -26.63
C PRO A 165 7.35 12.07 -26.27
N PHE A 166 6.22 12.02 -25.55
CA PHE A 166 5.59 10.76 -25.15
C PHE A 166 4.95 10.05 -26.32
N CYS A 167 4.35 10.79 -27.27
CA CYS A 167 3.81 10.20 -28.50
C CYS A 167 4.90 9.51 -29.32
N ARG A 168 6.05 10.18 -29.49
CA ARG A 168 7.21 9.59 -30.18
C ARG A 168 7.73 8.35 -29.46
N PHE A 169 7.90 8.43 -28.14
CA PHE A 169 8.44 7.33 -27.36
C PHE A 169 7.52 6.09 -27.32
N LEU A 170 6.23 6.29 -27.11
CA LEU A 170 5.25 5.20 -27.04
C LEU A 170 4.76 4.73 -28.41
N ASN A 171 5.18 5.42 -29.49
CA ASN A 171 4.71 5.21 -30.86
C ASN A 171 3.16 5.16 -30.94
N ARG A 172 2.51 6.12 -30.27
CA ARG A 172 1.06 6.20 -30.12
C ARG A 172 0.64 7.62 -29.80
N ASP A 173 -0.48 8.06 -30.36
CA ASP A 173 -1.08 9.34 -29.99
C ASP A 173 -1.64 9.27 -28.56
N VAL A 174 -1.00 9.97 -27.63
CA VAL A 174 -1.36 9.99 -26.21
C VAL A 174 -1.50 11.41 -25.69
N CYS A 175 -2.31 11.58 -24.66
CA CYS A 175 -2.39 12.82 -23.90
C CYS A 175 -2.09 12.55 -22.43
N LEU A 176 -1.23 13.38 -21.84
CA LEU A 176 -1.12 13.46 -20.39
C LEU A 176 -2.37 14.18 -19.84
N VAL A 177 -2.89 13.69 -18.73
CA VAL A 177 -4.08 14.23 -18.08
C VAL A 177 -3.81 14.41 -16.59
N TYR A 178 -4.05 15.60 -16.06
CA TYR A 178 -4.09 15.88 -14.62
C TYR A 178 -5.51 15.73 -14.09
N LYS A 179 -5.70 15.25 -12.86
CA LYS A 179 -7.01 14.97 -12.29
C LYS A 179 -7.87 16.24 -12.22
N GLY A 180 -9.11 16.17 -12.73
CA GLY A 180 -10.08 17.26 -12.62
C GLY A 180 -10.74 17.35 -11.25
N PRO A 181 -11.57 18.38 -11.00
CA PRO A 181 -12.18 18.62 -9.69
C PRO A 181 -13.22 17.57 -9.25
N THR A 182 -13.82 16.80 -10.15
CA THR A 182 -14.88 15.84 -9.81
C THR A 182 -14.32 14.65 -9.03
N PRO A 183 -14.76 14.39 -7.79
CA PRO A 183 -14.24 13.25 -7.02
C PRO A 183 -14.57 11.91 -7.68
N ARG A 184 -13.59 10.99 -7.73
CA ARG A 184 -13.85 9.60 -8.08
C ARG A 184 -14.09 8.79 -6.82
N ILE A 185 -15.37 8.60 -6.49
CA ILE A 185 -15.82 7.88 -5.29
C ILE A 185 -15.45 6.40 -5.39
N LEU A 186 -14.90 5.85 -4.31
CA LEU A 186 -14.48 4.45 -4.23
C LEU A 186 -15.68 3.51 -4.41
N GLN A 187 -15.41 2.38 -5.07
CA GLN A 187 -16.35 1.29 -5.30
C GLN A 187 -15.79 -0.03 -4.72
N GLY A 188 -16.54 -1.12 -4.84
CA GLY A 188 -16.09 -2.44 -4.38
C GLY A 188 -15.87 -2.43 -2.86
N ASN A 189 -14.69 -2.85 -2.39
CA ASN A 189 -14.35 -2.80 -0.97
C ASN A 189 -14.32 -1.38 -0.36
N GLY A 190 -14.24 -0.34 -1.19
CA GLY A 190 -14.32 1.06 -0.74
C GLY A 190 -15.70 1.69 -0.89
N ASP A 191 -16.73 0.93 -1.31
CA ASP A 191 -18.10 1.45 -1.45
C ASP A 191 -18.57 2.09 -0.13
N PRO A 192 -19.17 3.30 -0.15
CA PRO A 192 -19.57 4.00 1.06
C PRO A 192 -20.49 3.21 1.99
N ARG A 193 -21.31 2.29 1.44
CA ARG A 193 -22.20 1.42 2.22
C ARG A 193 -21.45 0.37 3.04
N LEU A 194 -20.24 0.00 2.60
CA LEU A 194 -19.38 -0.97 3.26
C LEU A 194 -18.35 -0.26 4.16
N LEU A 195 -17.75 0.82 3.66
CA LEU A 195 -16.75 1.59 4.38
C LEU A 195 -17.36 2.48 5.48
N GLY A 196 -18.67 2.77 5.39
CA GLY A 196 -19.40 3.63 6.32
C GLY A 196 -19.18 5.14 6.11
N ARG A 197 -18.46 5.51 5.05
CA ARG A 197 -18.17 6.91 4.66
C ARG A 197 -17.87 7.01 3.18
N GLU A 198 -18.07 8.19 2.62
CA GLU A 198 -17.55 8.49 1.28
C GLU A 198 -16.03 8.67 1.34
N GLN A 199 -15.36 8.07 0.36
CA GLN A 199 -13.95 8.28 0.11
C GLN A 199 -13.75 8.34 -1.39
N SER A 200 -12.74 9.09 -1.82
CA SER A 200 -12.39 9.23 -3.23
C SER A 200 -10.92 8.93 -3.46
N THR A 201 -10.55 8.81 -4.72
CA THR A 201 -9.16 8.65 -5.14
C THR A 201 -8.91 9.39 -6.46
N ASN A 202 -7.65 9.58 -6.84
CA ASN A 202 -7.26 10.16 -8.12
C ASN A 202 -7.31 9.09 -9.22
N PHE A 203 -6.20 8.80 -9.90
CA PHE A 203 -6.08 7.72 -10.90
C PHE A 203 -5.44 6.38 -10.45
N PRO A 204 -5.35 5.99 -9.15
CA PRO A 204 -5.05 4.59 -8.78
C PRO A 204 -6.02 3.58 -9.39
N ASP A 205 -5.78 2.28 -9.26
CA ASP A 205 -6.75 1.30 -9.76
C ASP A 205 -8.02 1.29 -8.91
N VAL A 206 -7.90 1.09 -7.60
CA VAL A 206 -9.05 0.85 -6.71
C VAL A 206 -9.01 1.64 -5.39
N HIS A 207 -7.85 1.77 -4.72
CA HIS A 207 -7.76 2.40 -3.40
C HIS A 207 -6.63 3.43 -3.32
N PRO A 208 -6.75 4.42 -2.40
CA PRO A 208 -5.78 5.49 -2.17
C PRO A 208 -4.35 5.05 -1.86
N VAL A 209 -4.20 3.98 -1.06
CA VAL A 209 -2.91 3.55 -0.53
C VAL A 209 -2.80 2.03 -0.63
N LEU A 210 -1.66 1.56 -1.14
CA LEU A 210 -1.25 0.16 -1.05
C LEU A 210 -0.14 0.02 0.00
N ILE A 211 -0.40 -0.75 1.05
CA ILE A 211 0.58 -1.08 2.09
C ILE A 211 1.19 -2.45 1.78
N ALA A 212 2.51 -2.58 1.88
CA ALA A 212 3.22 -3.84 1.67
C ALA A 212 4.28 -4.10 2.75
N SER A 213 4.60 -5.37 2.97
CA SER A 213 5.59 -5.81 3.94
C SER A 213 6.90 -6.22 3.27
N GLU A 214 8.03 -5.71 3.76
CA GLU A 214 9.37 -6.13 3.33
C GLU A 214 9.59 -7.62 3.64
N ALA A 215 9.12 -8.10 4.80
CA ALA A 215 9.18 -9.52 5.15
C ALA A 215 8.44 -10.42 4.12
N SER A 216 7.30 -9.97 3.60
CA SER A 216 6.53 -10.70 2.57
C SER A 216 7.25 -10.70 1.21
N LEU A 217 7.87 -9.57 0.84
CA LEU A 217 8.68 -9.52 -0.38
C LEU A 217 9.90 -10.44 -0.27
N ALA A 218 10.58 -10.47 0.88
CA ALA A 218 11.72 -11.34 1.11
C ALA A 218 11.33 -12.82 0.97
N GLU A 219 10.18 -13.22 1.51
CA GLU A 219 9.66 -14.59 1.37
C GLU A 219 9.34 -14.94 -0.08
N LEU A 220 8.71 -14.02 -0.83
CA LEU A 220 8.47 -14.19 -2.25
C LEU A 220 9.78 -14.36 -3.03
N ASN A 221 10.79 -13.51 -2.76
CA ASN A 221 12.09 -13.59 -3.41
C ASN A 221 12.81 -14.91 -3.13
N GLN A 222 12.68 -15.49 -1.93
CA GLN A 222 13.18 -16.83 -1.63
C GLN A 222 12.48 -17.92 -2.46
N ARG A 223 11.21 -17.75 -2.83
CA ARG A 223 10.52 -18.67 -3.76
C ARG A 223 10.97 -18.47 -5.20
N LEU A 224 11.13 -17.22 -5.65
CA LEU A 224 11.62 -16.90 -6.98
C LEU A 224 13.00 -17.52 -7.23
N LEU A 225 13.93 -17.35 -6.28
CA LEU A 225 15.26 -17.95 -6.34
C LEU A 225 15.21 -19.49 -6.44
N ARG A 226 14.35 -20.13 -5.63
CA ARG A 226 14.16 -21.59 -5.69
C ARG A 226 13.59 -22.06 -7.04
N ASN A 227 12.83 -21.20 -7.71
CA ASN A 227 12.26 -21.46 -9.03
C ASN A 227 13.19 -21.04 -10.18
N GLY A 228 14.43 -20.61 -9.88
CA GLY A 228 15.43 -20.21 -10.87
C GLY A 228 15.20 -18.82 -11.47
N ALA A 229 14.48 -17.95 -10.78
CA ALA A 229 14.23 -16.57 -11.18
C ALA A 229 14.95 -15.57 -10.26
N GLU A 230 15.26 -14.40 -10.79
CA GLU A 230 15.92 -13.33 -10.04
C GLU A 230 15.00 -12.69 -8.98
N PRO A 231 15.55 -12.22 -7.86
CA PRO A 231 14.82 -11.42 -6.89
C PRO A 231 14.26 -10.14 -7.52
N ILE A 232 13.11 -9.71 -7.02
CA ILE A 232 12.46 -8.48 -7.47
C ILE A 232 12.31 -7.48 -6.32
N THR A 233 12.12 -6.21 -6.67
CA THR A 233 11.86 -5.13 -5.71
C THR A 233 10.37 -4.90 -5.54
N VAL A 234 9.99 -4.24 -4.44
CA VAL A 234 8.61 -3.85 -4.14
C VAL A 234 8.02 -2.91 -5.21
N GLU A 235 8.86 -2.23 -5.98
CA GLU A 235 8.46 -1.31 -7.06
C GLU A 235 7.55 -2.01 -8.08
N ARG A 236 7.80 -3.29 -8.37
CA ARG A 236 6.96 -4.11 -9.27
C ARG A 236 5.52 -4.26 -8.77
N PHE A 237 5.31 -4.17 -7.46
CA PHE A 237 4.00 -4.20 -6.83
C PHE A 237 3.34 -2.83 -6.71
N ARG A 238 4.13 -1.77 -6.91
CA ARG A 238 3.71 -0.37 -6.87
C ARG A 238 3.10 0.07 -5.54
N ALA A 239 3.59 -0.50 -4.44
CA ALA A 239 3.18 -0.15 -3.08
C ALA A 239 3.62 1.27 -2.72
N ASN A 240 2.83 1.93 -1.87
CA ASN A 240 3.05 3.30 -1.40
C ASN A 240 3.80 3.32 -0.07
N ILE A 241 3.32 2.53 0.89
CA ILE A 241 3.90 2.45 2.23
C ILE A 241 4.46 1.05 2.40
N ILE A 242 5.76 0.97 2.62
CA ILE A 242 6.44 -0.29 2.86
C ILE A 242 6.81 -0.32 4.33
N ILE A 243 6.32 -1.33 5.03
CA ILE A 243 6.67 -1.59 6.42
C ILE A 243 7.75 -2.67 6.50
N ARG A 244 8.55 -2.65 7.56
CA ARG A 244 9.55 -3.70 7.80
C ARG A 244 8.89 -5.08 7.90
N GLY A 245 7.97 -5.21 8.85
CA GLY A 245 7.30 -6.47 9.14
C GLY A 245 8.25 -7.50 9.76
N SER A 246 7.71 -8.40 10.57
CA SER A 246 8.50 -9.47 11.21
C SER A 246 8.08 -10.87 10.78
N VAL A 247 6.86 -11.01 10.26
CA VAL A 247 6.30 -12.26 9.78
C VAL A 247 5.78 -12.04 8.36
N PRO A 248 6.27 -12.80 7.36
CA PRO A 248 5.72 -12.75 6.02
C PRO A 248 4.22 -13.01 6.02
N TRP A 249 3.49 -12.22 5.23
CA TRP A 249 2.05 -12.31 5.00
C TRP A 249 1.16 -11.98 6.19
N ALA A 250 1.72 -11.49 7.29
CA ALA A 250 0.93 -11.05 8.44
C ALA A 250 -0.04 -9.90 8.07
N GLU A 251 0.27 -9.13 7.04
CA GLU A 251 -0.61 -8.08 6.54
C GLU A 251 -1.97 -8.58 6.03
N ASP A 252 -2.08 -9.87 5.68
CA ASP A 252 -3.32 -10.46 5.19
C ASP A 252 -4.46 -10.47 6.22
N SER A 253 -4.17 -10.26 7.50
CA SER A 253 -5.15 -10.20 8.59
C SER A 253 -5.48 -8.77 9.02
N TRP A 254 -4.70 -7.74 8.65
CA TRP A 254 -4.91 -6.41 9.23
C TRP A 254 -6.25 -5.83 8.81
N LYS A 255 -7.03 -5.31 9.76
CA LYS A 255 -8.31 -4.65 9.52
C LYS A 255 -8.22 -3.14 9.75
N THR A 256 -7.58 -2.75 10.86
CA THR A 256 -7.31 -1.36 11.18
C THR A 256 -5.84 -1.23 11.57
N VAL A 257 -5.15 -0.25 11.00
CA VAL A 257 -3.75 0.05 11.33
C VAL A 257 -3.57 1.53 11.61
N ARG A 258 -2.54 1.86 12.40
CA ARG A 258 -2.18 3.21 12.80
C ARG A 258 -0.73 3.49 12.48
N ILE A 259 -0.46 4.64 11.90
CA ILE A 259 0.87 5.22 11.79
C ILE A 259 0.97 6.36 12.81
N SER A 260 1.97 6.30 13.69
CA SER A 260 2.16 7.31 14.73
C SER A 260 3.56 7.92 14.66
N SER A 261 3.61 9.23 14.91
CA SER A 261 4.85 9.98 15.09
C SER A 261 5.18 10.12 16.58
N GLU A 262 6.45 10.32 16.90
CA GLU A 262 6.88 10.65 18.28
C GLU A 262 6.24 11.95 18.80
N ARG A 263 5.75 12.82 17.91
CA ARG A 263 5.11 14.09 18.22
C ARG A 263 3.60 13.98 18.50
N GLY A 264 3.07 12.76 18.58
CA GLY A 264 1.67 12.49 18.95
C GLY A 264 0.66 12.56 17.79
N GLN A 265 1.09 12.81 16.55
CA GLN A 265 0.22 12.65 15.39
C GLN A 265 -0.08 11.17 15.16
N GLU A 266 -1.35 10.83 14.99
CA GLU A 266 -1.84 9.48 14.68
C GLU A 266 -2.63 9.49 13.37
N LEU A 267 -2.32 8.56 12.48
CA LEU A 267 -2.97 8.39 11.18
C LEU A 267 -3.54 6.99 11.10
N ASP A 268 -4.87 6.89 11.06
CA ASP A 268 -5.55 5.60 11.00
C ASP A 268 -5.95 5.24 9.58
N PHE A 269 -5.89 3.94 9.29
CA PHE A 269 -6.27 3.38 8.01
C PHE A 269 -7.22 2.21 8.22
N ASP A 270 -8.27 2.17 7.40
CA ASP A 270 -9.00 0.94 7.13
C ASP A 270 -8.21 0.12 6.12
N VAL A 271 -7.84 -1.09 6.49
CA VAL A 271 -7.31 -2.08 5.57
C VAL A 271 -8.51 -2.87 5.05
N VAL A 272 -8.81 -2.75 3.77
CA VAL A 272 -10.15 -3.12 3.25
C VAL A 272 -10.16 -4.37 2.39
N ALA A 273 -9.02 -4.73 1.78
CA ALA A 273 -8.90 -5.93 0.98
C ALA A 273 -7.44 -6.31 0.70
N ARG A 274 -7.21 -7.60 0.47
CA ARG A 274 -5.96 -8.09 -0.12
C ARG A 274 -5.86 -7.60 -1.56
N CYS A 275 -4.72 -7.03 -1.94
CA CYS A 275 -4.55 -6.49 -3.28
C CYS A 275 -4.37 -7.63 -4.29
N ALA A 276 -5.43 -7.89 -5.06
CA ALA A 276 -5.41 -8.83 -6.17
C ALA A 276 -4.45 -8.35 -7.26
N ARG A 277 -3.45 -9.16 -7.58
CA ARG A 277 -2.43 -8.81 -8.57
C ARG A 277 -2.91 -9.15 -9.96
N CYS A 278 -2.39 -8.41 -10.94
CA CYS A 278 -2.39 -8.78 -12.35
C CYS A 278 -0.95 -9.12 -12.75
N GLN A 279 -0.65 -9.25 -14.04
CA GLN A 279 0.70 -9.53 -14.54
C GLN A 279 1.60 -8.29 -14.62
N VAL A 280 1.18 -7.12 -14.13
CA VAL A 280 2.04 -5.92 -14.09
C VAL A 280 3.37 -6.17 -13.36
N PRO A 281 3.43 -6.91 -12.23
CA PRO A 281 4.70 -7.21 -11.57
C PRO A 281 5.69 -8.03 -12.42
N ASN A 282 5.25 -8.60 -13.56
CA ASN A 282 6.17 -9.27 -14.48
C ASN A 282 7.00 -8.29 -15.30
N VAL A 283 6.59 -7.02 -15.38
CA VAL A 283 7.33 -5.99 -16.11
C VAL A 283 8.51 -5.54 -15.26
N ASP A 284 9.68 -5.56 -15.87
CA ASP A 284 10.88 -4.97 -15.31
C ASP A 284 10.82 -3.44 -15.44
N PRO A 285 10.87 -2.69 -14.32
CA PRO A 285 10.75 -1.24 -14.37
C PRO A 285 11.98 -0.55 -14.99
N ASP A 286 13.13 -1.22 -15.06
CA ASP A 286 14.36 -0.67 -15.62
C ASP A 286 14.47 -0.87 -17.13
N THR A 287 13.92 -1.98 -17.65
CA THR A 287 14.01 -2.33 -19.08
C THR A 287 12.68 -2.21 -19.81
N GLY A 288 11.56 -2.17 -19.10
CA GLY A 288 10.22 -2.27 -19.68
C GLY A 288 9.88 -3.67 -20.22
N GLU A 289 10.75 -4.66 -20.04
CA GLU A 289 10.53 -6.02 -20.56
C GLU A 289 9.60 -6.80 -19.63
N LYS A 290 8.60 -7.46 -20.23
CA LYS A 290 7.65 -8.30 -19.49
C LYS A 290 8.15 -9.73 -19.45
N HIS A 291 8.54 -10.19 -18.26
CA HIS A 291 8.86 -11.59 -18.05
C HIS A 291 7.63 -12.48 -18.28
N LYS A 292 7.80 -13.59 -19.01
CA LYS A 292 6.66 -14.41 -19.48
C LYS A 292 5.86 -15.06 -18.35
N ARG A 293 6.50 -15.33 -17.21
CA ARG A 293 5.95 -16.18 -16.14
C ARG A 293 6.03 -15.51 -14.77
N GLU A 294 7.22 -15.15 -14.33
CA GLU A 294 7.47 -14.56 -13.01
C GLU A 294 7.22 -13.06 -12.89
N PRO A 295 6.82 -12.58 -11.69
CA PRO A 295 6.51 -13.36 -10.48
C PRO A 295 5.09 -13.94 -10.46
N TRP A 296 4.31 -13.77 -11.53
CA TRP A 296 2.92 -14.20 -11.60
C TRP A 296 2.73 -15.69 -11.31
N ASP A 297 3.49 -16.58 -11.95
CA ASP A 297 3.38 -18.04 -11.77
C ASP A 297 3.71 -18.45 -10.33
N THR A 298 4.80 -17.94 -9.77
CA THR A 298 5.15 -18.18 -8.36
C THR A 298 4.03 -17.71 -7.44
N LEU A 299 3.53 -16.49 -7.60
CA LEU A 299 2.41 -15.99 -6.79
C LEU A 299 1.15 -16.84 -6.95
N MET A 300 0.78 -17.24 -8.17
CA MET A 300 -0.38 -18.08 -8.43
C MET A 300 -0.31 -19.44 -7.71
N SER A 301 0.89 -19.97 -7.51
CA SER A 301 1.07 -21.26 -6.84
C SER A 301 0.59 -21.27 -5.37
N TYR A 302 0.65 -20.14 -4.66
CA TYR A 302 0.40 -20.11 -3.20
C TYR A 302 -0.34 -18.88 -2.67
N ARG A 303 -0.50 -17.81 -3.45
CA ARG A 303 -1.09 -16.54 -3.03
C ARG A 303 -2.52 -16.33 -3.51
N ARG A 304 -3.22 -17.37 -3.96
CA ARG A 304 -4.68 -17.34 -4.23
C ARG A 304 -5.46 -17.47 -2.92
N VAL A 305 -5.28 -16.49 -2.04
CA VAL A 305 -5.73 -16.53 -0.63
C VAL A 305 -7.05 -15.81 -0.38
N ASP A 306 -7.60 -15.12 -1.37
CA ASP A 306 -8.83 -14.36 -1.23
C ASP A 306 -10.00 -15.04 -1.96
N GLU A 307 -11.04 -15.39 -1.20
CA GLU A 307 -12.21 -16.10 -1.72
C GLU A 307 -13.06 -15.28 -2.70
N GLY A 308 -12.99 -13.95 -2.63
CA GLY A 308 -13.68 -13.04 -3.53
C GLY A 308 -13.05 -12.99 -4.91
N ILE A 309 -11.80 -13.45 -5.06
CA ILE A 309 -11.05 -13.38 -6.33
C ILE A 309 -10.08 -14.56 -6.53
N LYS A 310 -10.62 -15.77 -6.44
CA LYS A 310 -9.88 -17.05 -6.42
C LYS A 310 -8.90 -17.29 -7.59
N TYR A 311 -9.06 -16.60 -8.72
CA TYR A 311 -8.22 -16.76 -9.92
C TYR A 311 -7.09 -15.73 -10.03
N LYS A 312 -6.89 -14.90 -9.00
CA LYS A 312 -5.74 -13.98 -8.94
C LYS A 312 -4.98 -14.19 -7.64
N PRO A 313 -3.66 -14.02 -7.65
CA PRO A 313 -2.90 -14.04 -6.41
C PRO A 313 -2.96 -12.66 -5.74
N CYS A 314 -2.64 -12.61 -4.45
CA CYS A 314 -2.64 -11.37 -3.67
C CYS A 314 -1.25 -11.02 -3.13
N PHE A 315 -0.91 -9.72 -3.16
CA PHE A 315 0.30 -9.18 -2.54
C PHE A 315 0.06 -7.73 -2.10
N GLY A 316 0.30 -7.45 -0.82
CA GLY A 316 0.00 -6.16 -0.20
C GLY A 316 -1.49 -5.94 0.05
N MET A 317 -1.79 -4.89 0.80
CA MET A 317 -3.13 -4.58 1.30
C MET A 317 -3.62 -3.23 0.79
N LEU A 318 -4.83 -3.23 0.22
CA LEU A 318 -5.53 -2.03 -0.18
C LEU A 318 -6.05 -1.33 1.08
N SER A 319 -5.78 -0.03 1.19
CA SER A 319 -6.05 0.73 2.40
C SER A 319 -6.64 2.11 2.10
N ALA A 320 -7.49 2.54 3.03
CA ALA A 320 -8.29 3.75 2.99
C ALA A 320 -7.97 4.59 4.23
N PRO A 321 -7.30 5.75 4.08
CA PRO A 321 -7.07 6.68 5.18
C PRO A 321 -8.38 7.10 5.87
N ARG A 322 -8.35 7.23 7.20
CA ARG A 322 -9.46 7.82 7.99
C ARG A 322 -9.24 9.30 8.26
N ASN A 323 -7.99 9.75 8.28
CA ASN A 323 -7.60 11.13 8.52
C ASN A 323 -6.33 11.51 7.75
N GLU A 324 -6.06 12.81 7.67
CA GLU A 324 -4.92 13.38 6.95
C GLU A 324 -3.80 13.77 7.91
N GLY A 325 -2.59 13.89 7.37
CA GLY A 325 -1.43 14.42 8.09
C GLY A 325 -0.11 13.99 7.46
N VAL A 326 0.99 14.17 8.18
CA VAL A 326 2.32 13.90 7.64
C VAL A 326 2.71 12.44 7.85
N VAL A 327 3.24 11.77 6.82
CA VAL A 327 3.83 10.43 6.91
C VAL A 327 5.32 10.52 6.59
N GLU A 328 6.15 9.89 7.42
CA GLU A 328 7.61 9.87 7.28
C GLU A 328 8.15 8.45 7.44
N VAL A 329 9.25 8.15 6.74
CA VAL A 329 10.03 6.93 6.98
C VAL A 329 10.50 6.92 8.43
N GLY A 330 10.46 5.76 9.08
CA GLY A 330 10.76 5.57 10.50
C GLY A 330 9.57 5.78 11.44
N MET A 331 8.42 6.28 10.96
CA MET A 331 7.22 6.33 11.80
C MET A 331 6.77 4.93 12.23
N LYS A 332 6.28 4.84 13.46
CA LYS A 332 5.78 3.59 14.05
C LYS A 332 4.51 3.17 13.33
N PHE A 333 4.39 1.87 13.07
CA PHE A 333 3.24 1.24 12.46
C PHE A 333 2.64 0.23 13.43
N GLU A 334 1.36 0.37 13.74
CA GLU A 334 0.66 -0.46 14.72
C GLU A 334 -0.58 -1.11 14.10
N VAL A 335 -0.76 -2.40 14.36
CA VAL A 335 -2.00 -3.11 14.02
C VAL A 335 -2.97 -2.96 15.18
N LEU A 336 -4.08 -2.26 14.95
CA LEU A 336 -5.10 -2.00 15.96
C LEU A 336 -6.18 -3.10 15.99
N GLU A 337 -6.47 -3.69 14.83
CA GLU A 337 -7.48 -4.73 14.69
C GLU A 337 -7.08 -5.70 13.56
N GLU A 338 -7.37 -6.99 13.76
CA GLU A 338 -7.19 -8.04 12.76
C GLU A 338 -8.52 -8.70 12.39
N THR A 339 -8.57 -9.33 11.21
CA THR A 339 -9.69 -10.10 10.70
C THR A 339 -9.20 -11.21 9.76
N MET A 340 -9.87 -12.36 9.82
CA MET A 340 -9.70 -13.42 8.82
C MET A 340 -10.72 -13.33 7.68
N GLN A 341 -11.61 -12.34 7.73
CA GLN A 341 -12.80 -12.24 6.87
C GLN A 341 -12.59 -11.35 5.63
N HIS A 342 -11.36 -10.92 5.35
CA HIS A 342 -11.08 -10.19 4.13
C HIS A 342 -11.56 -10.95 2.90
N ARG A 343 -12.36 -10.25 2.09
CA ARG A 343 -12.94 -10.74 0.85
C ARG A 343 -12.94 -9.63 -0.18
N TYR A 344 -12.31 -9.89 -1.31
CA TYR A 344 -12.26 -8.95 -2.43
C TYR A 344 -13.64 -8.78 -3.05
N ILE A 345 -14.05 -7.53 -3.23
CA ILE A 345 -15.29 -7.11 -3.88
C ILE A 345 -14.89 -6.24 -5.07
N LYS A 346 -15.25 -6.69 -6.27
CA LYS A 346 -14.92 -5.98 -7.51
C LYS A 346 -15.64 -4.63 -7.57
N GLY A 347 -14.89 -3.57 -7.89
CA GLY A 347 -15.37 -2.23 -8.21
C GLY A 347 -14.17 -1.32 -8.52
N PHE A 348 -14.36 -0.34 -9.39
CA PHE A 348 -13.34 0.61 -9.86
C PHE A 348 -13.80 2.06 -9.76
#